data_AF-B8B3K7-F1
#
_entry.id   AF-B8B3K7-F1
#
_cell.length_a   1.000
_cell.length_b   1.000
_cell.length_c   1.000
_cell.angle_alpha   90.00
_cell.angle_beta   90.00
_cell.angle_gamma   90.00
#
_symmetry.space_group_name_H-M   'P 1'
#
loop_
_entity.id
_entity.type
_entity.pdbx_description
1 polymer ?
#
loop_
_entity_poly.entity_id
_entity_poly.type
_entity_poly.pdbx_seq_one_letter_code
_entity_poly.pdbx_strand_id
1 'polypeptide(L)'
;MCGRPLGLQFHHASGDLYVADEYLGLLRAPARGGLAEVVTTETAGVPFNFLNGLDVDQRTGDVYFTDSSSTYRQQQHPSDQISAPQRATVVCQRRRCGERIFSGDGE
;
A
#
# COMPACT_ATOMS: atom_id res chain seq x y z
N MET A 1 0.61 -4.24 -19.02
CA MET A 1 1.54 -4.39 -17.87
C MET A 1 0.92 -5.38 -16.90
N CYS A 2 1.73 -6.23 -16.27
CA CYS A 2 1.30 -7.14 -15.20
C CYS A 2 1.69 -6.52 -13.85
N GLY A 3 0.90 -6.75 -12.80
CA GLY A 3 1.19 -6.25 -11.45
C GLY A 3 2.44 -6.88 -10.83
N ARG A 4 2.92 -6.29 -9.73
CA ARG A 4 4.03 -6.78 -8.90
C ARG A 4 3.62 -6.67 -7.42
N PRO A 5 2.98 -7.71 -6.85
CA PRO A 5 2.55 -7.70 -5.46
C PRO A 5 3.75 -7.82 -4.52
N LEU A 6 3.93 -6.85 -3.63
CA LEU A 6 5.00 -6.80 -2.63
C LEU A 6 4.49 -7.10 -1.21
N GLY A 7 3.22 -6.79 -0.93
CA GLY A 7 2.58 -7.03 0.37
C GLY A 7 1.21 -7.68 0.22
N LEU A 8 0.88 -8.59 1.14
CA LEU A 8 -0.39 -9.33 1.18
C LEU A 8 -0.87 -9.45 2.62
N GLN A 9 -2.15 -9.16 2.87
CA GLN A 9 -2.75 -9.40 4.18
C GLN A 9 -4.24 -9.71 4.06
N PHE A 10 -4.70 -10.72 4.80
CA PHE A 10 -6.13 -11.01 4.91
C PHE A 10 -6.78 -10.18 6.01
N HIS A 11 -8.03 -9.77 5.79
CA HIS A 11 -8.93 -9.41 6.87
C HIS A 11 -9.71 -10.65 7.30
N HIS A 12 -9.43 -11.20 8.48
CA HIS A 12 -9.92 -12.51 8.90
C HIS A 12 -11.44 -12.60 9.01
N ALA A 13 -12.10 -11.51 9.41
CA ALA A 13 -13.55 -11.52 9.61
C ALA A 13 -14.32 -11.53 8.28
N SER A 14 -13.85 -10.82 7.25
CA SER A 14 -14.50 -10.85 5.92
C SER A 14 -13.92 -11.93 5.00
N GLY A 15 -12.66 -12.32 5.21
CA GLY A 15 -11.88 -13.19 4.33
C GLY A 15 -11.30 -12.47 3.11
N ASP A 16 -11.43 -11.14 3.02
CA ASP A 16 -10.91 -10.38 1.89
C ASP A 16 -9.38 -10.30 1.93
N LEU A 17 -8.75 -10.41 0.77
CA LEU A 17 -7.31 -10.28 0.60
C LEU A 17 -6.97 -8.88 0.12
N TYR A 18 -6.16 -8.17 0.89
CA TYR A 18 -5.56 -6.90 0.48
C TYR A 18 -4.18 -7.14 -0.11
N VAL A 19 -3.88 -6.44 -1.20
CA VAL A 19 -2.63 -6.57 -1.96
C VAL A 19 -2.02 -5.19 -2.14
N ALA A 20 -0.78 -5.03 -1.72
CA ALA A 20 0.05 -3.88 -2.07
C ALA A 20 0.81 -4.23 -3.34
N ASP A 21 0.43 -3.58 -4.44
CA ASP A 21 1.06 -3.75 -5.74
C ASP A 21 1.85 -2.48 -6.09
N GLU A 22 3.10 -2.66 -6.53
CA GLU A 22 3.99 -1.56 -6.91
C GLU A 22 3.39 -0.68 -8.01
N TYR A 23 2.70 -1.28 -8.98
CA TYR A 23 2.22 -0.59 -10.18
C TYR A 23 0.72 -0.29 -10.12
N LEU A 24 -0.05 -1.17 -9.50
CA LEU A 24 -1.51 -1.10 -9.48
C LEU A 24 -2.06 -0.45 -8.19
N GLY A 25 -1.21 -0.21 -7.19
CA GLY A 25 -1.58 0.39 -5.92
C GLY A 25 -2.18 -0.61 -4.92
N LEU A 26 -3.07 -0.13 -4.06
CA LEU A 26 -3.74 -0.98 -3.07
C LEU A 26 -4.94 -1.67 -3.72
N LEU A 27 -4.91 -3.00 -3.78
CA LEU A 27 -5.98 -3.82 -4.33
C LEU A 27 -6.69 -4.62 -3.24
N ARG A 28 -7.93 -5.02 -3.52
CA ARG A 28 -8.71 -5.93 -2.68
C ARG A 28 -9.35 -7.02 -3.54
N ALA A 29 -9.07 -8.28 -3.23
CA ALA A 29 -9.78 -9.43 -3.76
C ALA A 29 -10.82 -9.93 -2.73
N PRO A 30 -12.07 -10.17 -3.15
CA PRO A 30 -13.11 -10.63 -2.24
C PRO A 30 -12.91 -12.08 -1.81
N ALA A 31 -13.30 -12.40 -0.58
CA ALA A 31 -13.12 -13.73 0.04
C ALA A 31 -13.67 -14.92 -0.78
N ARG A 32 -14.71 -14.67 -1.58
CA ARG A 32 -15.36 -15.70 -2.40
C ARG A 32 -14.62 -15.98 -3.72
N GLY A 33 -13.45 -15.38 -3.90
CA GLY A 33 -12.77 -15.32 -5.19
C GLY A 33 -13.41 -14.29 -6.11
N GLY A 34 -12.69 -13.94 -7.18
CA GLY A 34 -13.06 -12.87 -8.10
C GLY A 34 -11.85 -12.04 -8.48
N LEU A 35 -12.06 -11.06 -9.36
CA LEU A 35 -11.01 -10.14 -9.75
C LEU A 35 -10.70 -9.18 -8.60
N ALA A 36 -9.41 -8.90 -8.40
CA ALA A 36 -9.00 -7.88 -7.45
C ALA A 36 -9.42 -6.49 -7.97
N GLU A 37 -10.01 -5.69 -7.09
CA GLU A 37 -10.44 -4.33 -7.38
C GLU A 37 -9.43 -3.33 -6.81
N VAL A 38 -9.20 -2.23 -7.53
CA VAL A 38 -8.36 -1.13 -7.02
C VAL A 38 -9.12 -0.41 -5.90
N VAL A 39 -8.53 -0.39 -4.70
CA VAL A 39 -9.04 0.37 -3.55
C VAL A 39 -8.61 1.82 -3.67
N THR A 40 -7.32 2.06 -3.93
CA THR A 40 -6.76 3.38 -4.22
C THR A 40 -5.38 3.26 -4.88
N THR A 41 -5.00 4.25 -5.66
CA THR A 41 -3.67 4.41 -6.28
C THR A 41 -2.89 5.59 -5.72
N GLU A 42 -3.49 6.33 -4.78
CA GLU A 42 -2.93 7.54 -4.20
C GLU A 42 -3.41 7.75 -2.76
N THR A 43 -2.71 8.62 -2.05
CA THR A 43 -3.14 9.12 -0.75
C THR A 43 -2.87 10.61 -0.65
N ALA A 44 -3.81 11.36 -0.09
CA ALA A 44 -3.71 12.81 0.05
C ALA A 44 -3.32 13.56 -1.25
N GLY A 45 -3.76 13.04 -2.42
CA GLY A 45 -3.45 13.60 -3.74
C GLY A 45 -2.04 13.30 -4.26
N VAL A 46 -1.29 12.41 -3.59
CA VAL A 46 0.03 11.95 -4.02
C VAL A 46 -0.09 10.49 -4.50
N PRO A 47 0.16 10.20 -5.79
CA PRO A 47 0.19 8.84 -6.31
C PRO A 47 1.25 7.99 -5.61
N PHE A 48 0.93 6.72 -5.40
CA PHE A 48 1.92 5.77 -4.91
C PHE A 48 3.05 5.61 -5.93
N ASN A 49 4.26 5.45 -5.41
CA ASN A 49 5.45 5.26 -6.23
C ASN A 49 6.05 3.87 -6.00
N PHE A 50 6.02 3.38 -4.76
CA PHE A 50 6.56 2.07 -4.42
C PHE A 50 5.84 1.53 -3.19
N LEU A 51 4.66 0.96 -3.41
CA LEU A 51 3.82 0.40 -2.36
C LEU A 51 4.36 -0.97 -1.92
N ASN A 52 4.90 -1.03 -0.71
CA ASN A 52 5.76 -2.13 -0.26
C ASN A 52 5.05 -3.17 0.57
N GLY A 53 4.54 -2.75 1.72
CA GLY A 53 3.94 -3.62 2.72
C GLY A 53 2.61 -3.07 3.17
N LEU A 54 1.76 -3.97 3.67
CA LEU A 54 0.52 -3.59 4.30
C LEU A 54 0.19 -4.52 5.47
N ASP A 55 -0.58 -4.01 6.42
CA ASP A 55 -1.22 -4.76 7.48
C ASP A 55 -2.68 -4.30 7.63
N VAL A 56 -3.51 -5.16 8.22
CA VAL A 56 -4.93 -4.89 8.42
C VAL A 56 -5.27 -5.06 9.90
N ASP A 57 -5.79 -4.02 10.53
CA ASP A 57 -6.37 -4.14 11.88
C ASP A 57 -7.55 -5.12 11.81
N GLN A 58 -7.36 -6.29 12.41
CA GLN A 58 -8.32 -7.40 12.34
C GLN A 58 -9.64 -7.10 13.08
N ARG A 59 -9.67 -6.07 13.94
CA ARG A 59 -10.84 -5.66 14.70
C ARG A 59 -11.62 -4.54 13.99
N THR A 60 -10.92 -3.59 13.36
CA THR A 60 -11.58 -2.43 12.72
C THR A 60 -11.71 -2.57 11.20
N GLY A 61 -10.87 -3.38 10.57
CA GLY A 61 -10.73 -3.49 9.11
C GLY A 61 -9.93 -2.34 8.49
N ASP A 62 -9.25 -1.53 9.30
CA ASP A 62 -8.41 -0.43 8.81
C ASP A 62 -7.12 -1.00 8.19
N VAL A 63 -6.77 -0.51 6.99
CA VAL A 63 -5.59 -0.98 6.24
C VAL A 63 -4.47 0.02 6.39
N TYR A 64 -3.33 -0.43 6.92
CA TYR A 64 -2.10 0.33 7.06
C TYR A 64 -1.11 -0.12 6.00
N PHE A 65 -0.50 0.81 5.27
CA PHE A 65 0.47 0.46 4.25
C PHE A 65 1.63 1.43 4.21
N THR A 66 2.76 0.98 3.66
CA THR A 66 3.96 1.78 3.44
C THR A 66 4.15 2.06 1.96
N ASP A 67 4.20 3.34 1.61
CA ASP A 67 4.72 3.81 0.32
C ASP A 67 6.13 4.34 0.55
N SER A 68 7.08 3.88 -0.27
CA SER A 68 8.43 4.43 -0.32
C SER A 68 8.57 5.31 -1.55
N SER A 69 8.22 6.58 -1.39
CA SER A 69 8.49 7.57 -2.43
C SER A 69 10.00 7.78 -2.54
N SER A 70 10.64 7.22 -3.56
CA SER A 70 11.94 7.72 -3.98
C SER A 70 11.72 9.13 -4.53
N THR A 71 12.48 10.11 -4.07
CA THR A 71 12.53 11.47 -4.65
C THR A 71 12.96 11.48 -6.13
N TYR A 72 13.29 10.31 -6.68
CA TYR A 72 13.67 10.10 -8.07
C TYR A 72 12.76 9.04 -8.70
N ARG A 73 12.05 9.42 -9.75
CA ARG A 73 11.32 8.52 -10.65
C ARG A 73 12.34 7.64 -11.37
N GLN A 74 12.49 6.38 -10.98
CA GLN A 74 13.53 5.51 -11.53
C GLN A 74 12.97 4.50 -12.53
N GLN A 75 13.40 4.65 -13.78
CA GLN A 75 13.39 3.60 -14.80
C GLN A 75 14.63 2.69 -14.67
N GLN A 76 15.15 2.44 -13.47
CA GLN A 76 16.48 1.85 -13.28
C GLN A 76 16.49 0.74 -12.21
N HIS A 77 17.47 -0.14 -12.34
CA HIS A 77 17.55 -1.52 -11.84
C HIS A 77 17.18 -1.77 -10.35
N PRO A 78 16.66 -2.97 -10.01
CA PRO A 78 16.31 -3.37 -8.64
C PRO A 78 17.43 -3.26 -7.59
N SER A 79 18.70 -3.29 -8.03
CA SER A 79 19.87 -3.24 -7.15
C SER A 79 20.08 -1.87 -6.47
N ASP A 80 19.58 -0.78 -7.06
CA ASP A 80 19.72 0.56 -6.50
C ASP A 80 18.65 0.89 -5.45
N GLN A 81 17.63 0.04 -5.28
CA GLN A 81 16.56 0.24 -4.29
C GLN A 81 17.04 0.05 -2.84
N ILE A 82 18.08 -0.78 -2.64
CA ILE A 82 18.59 -1.14 -1.31
C ILE A 82 19.39 0.02 -0.68
N SER A 83 19.91 0.95 -1.49
CA SER A 83 20.79 2.03 -1.04
C SER A 83 20.12 3.42 -0.98
N ALA A 84 18.91 3.57 -1.52
CA ALA A 84 18.19 4.85 -1.50
C ALA A 84 17.47 5.08 -0.15
N PRO A 85 17.44 6.33 0.37
CA PRO A 85 16.66 6.65 1.56
C PRO A 85 15.16 6.46 1.27
N GLN A 86 14.57 5.42 1.85
CA GLN A 86 13.15 5.12 1.75
C GLN A 86 12.41 5.87 2.87
N ARG A 87 11.58 6.85 2.52
CA ARG A 87 10.60 7.40 3.48
C ARG A 87 9.39 6.48 3.49
N ALA A 88 9.20 5.71 4.56
CA ALA A 88 8.01 4.91 4.75
C ALA A 88 6.91 5.78 5.39
N THR A 89 5.85 6.07 4.65
CA THR A 89 4.65 6.70 5.23
C THR A 89 3.64 5.63 5.58
N VAL A 90 3.21 5.54 6.84
CA VAL A 90 2.08 4.67 7.23
C VAL A 90 0.78 5.40 6.91
N VAL A 91 -0.01 4.83 6.01
CA VAL A 91 -1.29 5.42 5.59
C VAL A 91 -2.42 4.49 5.99
N CYS A 92 -3.47 5.06 6.61
CA CYS A 92 -4.67 4.33 6.99
C CYS A 92 -5.79 4.56 5.97
N GLN A 93 -6.29 3.49 5.35
CA GLN A 93 -7.50 3.54 4.54
C GLN A 93 -8.68 2.97 5.32
N ARG A 94 -9.53 3.86 5.84
CA ARG A 94 -10.89 3.54 6.31
C ARG A 94 -11.90 3.99 5.26
N ARG A 95 -13.09 3.39 5.19
CA ARG A 95 -14.21 3.91 4.36
C ARG A 95 -14.63 5.36 4.69
N ARG A 96 -13.99 6.02 5.68
CA ARG A 96 -14.19 7.41 6.12
C ARG A 96 -12.89 8.24 6.28
N CYS A 97 -11.71 7.69 5.99
CA CYS A 97 -10.46 8.43 6.19
C CYS A 97 -10.10 9.25 4.94
N GLY A 98 -10.61 10.48 4.89
CA GLY A 98 -10.01 11.57 4.11
C GLY A 98 -9.01 12.40 4.92
N GLU A 99 -8.56 11.90 6.08
CA GLU A 99 -7.73 12.66 7.02
C GLU A 99 -6.38 11.98 7.26
N ARG A 100 -5.32 12.77 7.06
CA ARG A 100 -3.92 12.39 7.27
C ARG A 100 -3.72 11.91 8.71
N ILE A 101 -3.26 10.68 8.87
CA ILE A 101 -2.58 10.26 10.10
C ILE A 101 -1.10 10.21 9.75
N PHE A 102 -0.36 11.26 10.10
CA PHE A 102 1.10 11.28 9.97
C PHE A 102 1.70 10.34 11.03
N SER A 103 2.37 9.27 10.62
CA SER A 103 3.35 8.59 11.47
C SER A 103 4.64 9.41 11.45
N GLY A 104 5.10 9.80 12.63
CA GLY A 104 6.11 10.84 12.85
C GLY A 104 7.46 10.60 12.17
N ASP A 105 8.15 11.72 11.91
CA ASP A 105 9.58 11.76 11.64
C ASP A 105 10.31 11.21 12.86
N GLY A 106 10.90 10.03 12.73
CA GLY A 106 11.86 9.53 13.70
C GLY A 106 13.16 10.33 13.59
N GLU A 107 13.48 11.09 14.63
CA GLU A 107 14.87 11.29 15.08
C GLU A 107 15.24 10.18 16.07
#